data_AF-A0A3C0FCR6-F1
#
_entry.id   AF-A0A3C0FCR6-F1
#
_cell.length_a   1.000
_cell.length_b   1.000
_cell.length_c   1.000
_cell.angle_alpha   90.00
_cell.angle_beta   90.00
_cell.angle_gamma   90.00
#
_symmetry.space_group_name_H-M   'P 1'
#
loop_
_entity.id
_entity.type
_entity.pdbx_description
1 polymer ?
#
loop_
_entity_poly.entity_id
_entity_poly.type
_entity_poly.pdbx_seq_one_letter_code
_entity_poly.pdbx_strand_id
1 'polypeptide(L)'
;MVQVKNRHEPLFAIGVARRLTGLTERQIRYWETQQLVVPVRTPGNHRLYSQADIDALAWAARLRRRGYRLWDILAMQREQTPAPHVRQDSDAHFRFRRPAVAGSTGAPTGSRADRPVTQDRAKLLEEIERRRAERSDERREKDRD
;
A
#
# COMPACT_ATOMS: atom_id res chain seq x y z
N MET A 1 2.59 33.05 -5.15
CA MET A 1 3.48 31.88 -4.94
C MET A 1 2.92 31.06 -3.78
N VAL A 2 2.35 29.89 -4.05
CA VAL A 2 1.94 28.96 -2.97
C VAL A 2 3.19 28.17 -2.57
N GLN A 3 3.77 28.49 -1.42
CA GLN A 3 4.83 27.71 -0.81
C GLN A 3 4.29 26.31 -0.52
N VAL A 4 4.83 25.28 -1.17
CA VAL A 4 4.58 23.88 -0.83
C VAL A 4 5.30 23.62 0.50
N LYS A 5 4.64 23.97 1.60
CA LYS A 5 5.04 23.62 2.95
C LYS A 5 4.93 22.08 3.06
N ASN A 6 6.05 21.44 3.39
CA ASN A 6 6.21 20.01 3.70
C ASN A 6 5.68 18.98 2.68
N ARG A 7 6.60 18.43 1.86
CA ARG A 7 6.34 17.26 0.98
C ARG A 7 5.86 15.99 1.72
N HIS A 8 6.04 15.95 3.03
CA HIS A 8 5.61 14.86 3.90
C HIS A 8 4.22 15.10 4.54
N GLU A 9 3.57 16.23 4.25
CA GLU A 9 2.22 16.49 4.76
C GLU A 9 1.21 15.58 4.03
N PRO A 10 0.42 14.78 4.77
CA PRO A 10 -0.47 13.79 4.19
C PRO A 10 -1.76 14.46 3.67
N LEU A 11 -1.73 15.03 2.47
CA LEU A 11 -2.84 15.83 1.91
C LEU A 11 -3.77 15.05 0.97
N PHE A 12 -3.32 13.92 0.42
CA PHE A 12 -3.97 13.29 -0.73
C PHE A 12 -4.76 12.04 -0.33
N ALA A 13 -6.05 12.00 -0.65
CA ALA A 13 -6.84 10.78 -0.53
C ALA A 13 -6.46 9.73 -1.61
N ILE A 14 -6.79 8.46 -1.38
CA ILE A 14 -6.47 7.36 -2.31
C ILE A 14 -6.98 7.58 -3.74
N GLY A 15 -8.15 8.23 -3.90
CA GLY A 15 -8.70 8.56 -5.22
C GLY A 15 -7.84 9.57 -5.97
N VAL A 16 -7.24 10.53 -5.26
CA VAL A 16 -6.29 11.49 -5.83
C VAL A 16 -4.98 10.79 -6.17
N ALA A 17 -4.47 9.95 -5.27
CA ALA A 17 -3.27 9.15 -5.50
C ALA A 17 -3.38 8.27 -6.74
N ARG A 18 -4.54 7.63 -6.97
CA ARG A 18 -4.85 6.88 -8.19
C ARG A 18 -4.71 7.74 -9.45
N ARG A 19 -5.27 8.95 -9.45
CA ARG A 19 -5.22 9.85 -10.61
C ARG A 19 -3.80 10.32 -10.90
N LEU A 20 -3.02 10.61 -9.86
CA LEU A 20 -1.64 11.09 -10.01
C LEU A 20 -0.66 9.98 -10.44
N THR A 21 -0.84 8.76 -9.96
CA THR A 21 0.10 7.66 -10.20
C THR A 21 -0.29 6.76 -11.37
N GLY A 22 -1.57 6.80 -11.79
CA GLY A 22 -2.16 5.88 -12.76
C GLY A 22 -2.36 4.45 -12.23
N LEU A 23 -2.15 4.22 -10.93
CA LEU A 23 -2.37 2.92 -10.30
C LEU A 23 -3.82 2.74 -9.88
N THR A 24 -4.31 1.51 -9.89
CA THR A 24 -5.59 1.20 -9.26
C THR A 24 -5.49 1.35 -7.74
N GLU A 25 -6.60 1.69 -7.09
CA GLU A 25 -6.61 1.77 -5.62
C GLU A 25 -6.27 0.44 -4.96
N ARG A 26 -6.62 -0.68 -5.60
CA ARG A 26 -6.23 -2.03 -5.16
C ARG A 26 -4.71 -2.18 -5.15
N GLN A 27 -4.03 -1.75 -6.21
CA GLN A 27 -2.56 -1.79 -6.27
C GLN A 27 -1.92 -0.89 -5.22
N ILE A 28 -2.45 0.33 -5.02
CA ILE A 28 -1.94 1.25 -4.00
C ILE A 28 -2.07 0.61 -2.60
N ARG A 29 -3.24 0.06 -2.26
CA ARG A 29 -3.44 -0.67 -1.00
C ARG A 29 -2.52 -1.88 -0.87
N TYR A 30 -2.29 -2.62 -1.95
CA TYR A 30 -1.37 -3.75 -1.94
C TYR A 30 0.08 -3.32 -1.73
N TRP A 31 0.53 -2.21 -2.31
CA TRP A 31 1.89 -1.72 -2.13
C TRP A 31 2.11 -1.11 -0.74
N GLU A 32 1.07 -0.50 -0.15
CA GLU A 32 1.02 -0.14 1.27
C GLU A 32 1.23 -1.37 2.17
N THR A 33 0.59 -2.51 1.89
CA THR A 33 0.83 -3.72 2.71
C THR A 33 2.24 -4.28 2.57
N GLN A 34 2.92 -3.99 1.45
CA GLN A 34 4.33 -4.31 1.25
C GLN A 34 5.28 -3.24 1.81
N GLN A 35 4.75 -2.26 2.56
CA GLN A 35 5.51 -1.17 3.20
C GLN A 35 6.29 -0.28 2.21
N LEU A 36 5.82 -0.18 0.96
CA LEU A 36 6.39 0.77 -0.01
C LEU A 36 6.12 2.22 0.43
N VAL A 37 4.95 2.46 1.01
CA VAL A 37 4.50 3.75 1.56
C VAL A 37 3.72 3.50 2.85
N VAL A 38 3.72 4.48 3.75
CA VAL A 38 3.02 4.40 5.04
C VAL A 38 2.09 5.60 5.16
N PRO A 39 0.82 5.48 4.70
CA PRO A 39 -0.12 6.58 4.76
C PRO A 39 -0.57 6.85 6.19
N VAL A 40 -0.85 8.12 6.48
CA VAL A 40 -1.50 8.52 7.73
C VAL A 40 -2.99 8.20 7.66
N ARG A 41 -3.55 7.68 8.75
CA ARG A 41 -5.00 7.49 8.87
C ARG A 41 -5.64 8.69 9.57
N THR A 42 -6.71 9.21 8.98
CA THR A 42 -7.55 10.22 9.65
C THR A 42 -8.35 9.59 10.79
N PRO A 43 -8.91 10.40 11.71
CA PRO A 43 -9.89 9.92 12.69
C PRO A 43 -11.11 9.21 12.06
N GLY A 44 -11.48 9.56 10.83
CA GLY A 44 -12.51 8.88 10.04
C GLY A 44 -12.04 7.60 9.33
N ASN A 45 -10.86 7.07 9.66
CA ASN A 45 -10.24 5.87 9.09
C ASN A 45 -9.96 5.92 7.57
N HIS A 46 -9.92 7.12 6.98
CA HIS A 46 -9.44 7.31 5.61
C HIS A 46 -7.91 7.40 5.54
N ARG A 47 -7.33 6.88 4.46
CA ARG A 47 -5.90 6.96 4.17
C ARG A 47 -5.57 8.29 3.50
N LEU A 48 -4.56 8.97 4.03
CA LEU A 48 -3.98 10.17 3.46
C LEU A 48 -2.52 9.91 3.10
N TYR A 49 -2.16 10.26 1.87
CA TYR A 49 -0.84 10.13 1.29
C TYR A 49 -0.20 11.51 1.21
N SER A 50 1.10 11.58 1.47
CA SER A 50 1.91 12.77 1.27
C SER A 50 2.40 12.89 -0.16
N GLN A 51 2.94 14.05 -0.55
CA GLN A 51 3.55 14.20 -1.88
C GLN A 51 4.72 13.22 -2.06
N ALA A 52 5.52 12.97 -1.02
CA ALA A 52 6.59 11.98 -1.03
C ALA A 52 6.07 10.56 -1.32
N ASP A 53 4.92 10.18 -0.75
CA ASP A 53 4.29 8.88 -1.03
C ASP A 53 3.84 8.78 -2.49
N ILE A 54 3.27 9.85 -3.04
CA ILE A 54 2.87 9.90 -4.46
C ILE A 54 4.09 9.71 -5.36
N ASP A 55 5.20 10.38 -5.06
CA ASP A 55 6.43 10.29 -5.84
C ASP A 55 7.03 8.87 -5.79
N ALA A 56 7.02 8.23 -4.61
CA ALA A 56 7.44 6.85 -4.42
C ALA A 56 6.56 5.87 -5.21
N LEU A 57 5.23 6.02 -5.14
CA LEU A 57 4.28 5.22 -5.91
C LEU A 57 4.48 5.40 -7.42
N ALA A 58 4.69 6.63 -7.89
CA ALA A 58 4.93 6.93 -9.30
C ALA A 58 6.27 6.35 -9.79
N TRP A 59 7.31 6.40 -8.96
CA TRP A 59 8.59 5.76 -9.23
C TRP A 59 8.46 4.23 -9.33
N ALA A 60 7.84 3.59 -8.35
CA ALA A 60 7.57 2.15 -8.38
C ALA A 60 6.71 1.74 -9.60
N ALA A 61 5.72 2.55 -9.97
CA ALA A 61 4.91 2.32 -11.16
C ALA A 61 5.72 2.34 -12.46
N ARG A 62 6.69 3.26 -12.59
CA ARG A 62 7.61 3.32 -13.74
C ARG A 62 8.48 2.07 -13.81
N LEU A 63 9.03 1.61 -12.69
CA LEU A 63 9.84 0.39 -12.64
C LEU A 63 9.01 -0.85 -12.94
N ARG A 64 7.78 -0.92 -12.44
CA ARG A 64 6.87 -2.03 -12.75
C ARG A 64 6.58 -2.12 -14.24
N ARG A 65 6.40 -0.99 -14.94
CA ARG A 65 6.23 -0.94 -16.40
C ARG A 65 7.48 -1.38 -17.16
N ARG A 66 8.68 -1.19 -16.59
CA ARG A 66 9.96 -1.67 -17.14
C ARG A 66 10.22 -3.16 -16.88
N GLY A 67 9.34 -3.84 -16.16
CA GLY A 67 9.43 -5.28 -15.90
C GLY A 67 10.05 -5.66 -14.55
N TYR A 68 10.46 -4.69 -13.72
CA TYR A 68 11.00 -4.99 -12.39
C TYR A 68 9.96 -5.64 -11.48
N ARG A 69 10.41 -6.55 -10.61
CA ARG A 69 9.53 -7.14 -9.58
C ARG A 69 9.40 -6.18 -8.42
N LEU A 70 8.30 -6.27 -7.69
CA LEU A 70 8.03 -5.37 -6.56
C LEU A 70 9.10 -5.50 -5.45
N TRP A 71 9.63 -6.70 -5.23
CA TRP A 71 10.73 -6.95 -4.29
C TRP A 71 12.00 -6.19 -4.65
N ASP A 72 12.37 -6.18 -5.93
CA ASP A 72 13.56 -5.46 -6.42
C ASP A 72 13.38 -3.95 -6.20
N ILE A 73 12.18 -3.44 -6.48
CA ILE A 73 11.81 -2.03 -6.28
C ILE A 73 11.91 -1.64 -4.81
N LEU A 74 11.41 -2.50 -3.90
CA LEU A 74 11.50 -2.26 -2.46
C LEU A 74 12.95 -2.25 -1.96
N ALA A 75 13.80 -3.15 -2.47
CA ALA A 75 15.22 -3.15 -2.16
C ALA A 75 15.90 -1.84 -2.60
N MET A 76 15.68 -1.44 -3.85
CA MET A 76 16.20 -0.18 -4.40
C MET A 76 15.71 1.06 -3.62
N GLN A 77 14.47 1.05 -3.12
CA GLN A 77 13.94 2.18 -2.34
C GLN A 77 14.65 2.34 -0.99
N ARG A 78 14.98 1.22 -0.34
CA ARG A 78 15.69 1.21 0.95
C ARG A 78 17.12 1.75 0.81
N GLU A 79 17.76 1.52 -0.32
CA GLU A 79 19.09 2.06 -0.62
C GLU A 79 19.05 3.57 -0.91
N GLN A 80 17.96 4.08 -1.50
CA GLN A 80 17.81 5.49 -1.85
C GLN A 80 17.38 6.38 -0.68
N THR A 81 16.83 5.81 0.40
CA THR A 81 16.21 6.59 1.48
C THR A 81 16.71 6.10 2.84
N PRO A 82 17.44 6.90 3.64
CA PRO A 82 17.82 6.50 4.98
C PRO A 82 16.57 6.43 5.87
N ALA A 83 16.10 5.20 6.13
CA ALA A 83 14.98 4.78 6.97
C ALA A 83 13.61 5.45 6.70
N PRO A 84 12.50 4.68 6.72
CA PRO A 84 11.17 5.27 6.62
C PRO A 84 10.98 6.22 7.81
N HIS A 85 10.55 7.46 7.54
CA HIS A 85 10.25 8.42 8.57
C HIS A 85 9.01 7.93 9.34
N VAL A 86 9.25 7.12 10.37
CA VAL A 86 8.25 6.78 11.37
C VAL A 86 8.02 8.06 12.18
N ARG A 87 7.11 8.92 11.70
CA ARG A 87 6.57 9.99 12.52
C ARG A 87 5.41 9.40 13.33
N GLN A 88 5.76 8.97 14.53
CA GLN A 88 4.81 8.75 15.62
C GLN A 88 4.16 10.10 15.96
N ASP A 89 2.82 10.08 15.94
CA ASP A 89 1.89 10.89 16.71
C ASP A 89 2.30 12.33 17.04
N SER A 90 1.67 13.31 16.37
CA SER A 90 1.28 14.57 17.04
C SER A 90 0.18 15.28 16.26
N ASP A 91 -0.99 15.36 16.89
CA ASP A 91 -2.01 16.41 16.78
C ASP A 91 -1.82 17.48 15.69
N ALA A 92 -2.81 17.59 14.78
CA ALA A 92 -3.52 18.83 14.45
C ALA A 92 -4.10 18.84 13.01
N HIS A 93 -5.38 19.18 12.94
CA HIS A 93 -5.97 20.07 11.94
C HIS A 93 -6.12 19.60 10.47
N PHE A 94 -6.83 18.50 10.23
CA PHE A 94 -7.55 18.36 8.95
C PHE A 94 -8.93 19.01 9.05
N ARG A 95 -9.02 20.31 8.73
CA ARG A 95 -10.29 21.00 8.46
C ARG A 95 -10.88 20.49 7.15
N PHE A 96 -11.59 19.36 7.22
CA PHE A 96 -12.39 18.89 6.10
C PHE A 96 -13.65 19.76 6.02
N ARG A 97 -13.63 20.81 5.21
CA ARG A 97 -14.83 21.58 4.85
C ARG A 97 -15.78 20.66 4.07
N ARG A 98 -16.68 19.96 4.76
CA ARG A 98 -17.90 19.36 4.17
C ARG A 98 -19.02 20.39 4.26
N PRO A 99 -19.73 20.73 3.16
CA PRO A 99 -21.05 21.34 3.30
C PRO A 99 -22.00 20.32 3.92
N ALA A 100 -22.83 20.82 4.84
CA ALA A 100 -23.80 20.03 5.59
C ALA A 100 -24.83 19.38 4.65
N VAL A 101 -24.99 18.06 4.76
CA VAL A 101 -26.20 17.36 4.32
C VAL A 101 -26.74 16.61 5.54
N ALA A 102 -27.94 17.00 5.94
CA ALA A 102 -28.65 16.50 7.10
C ALA A 102 -29.36 15.18 6.80
N GLY A 103 -29.37 14.29 7.80
CA GLY A 103 -30.40 13.26 7.99
C GLY A 103 -30.15 11.88 7.36
N SER A 104 -29.76 10.90 8.18
CA SER A 104 -30.63 9.78 8.59
C SER A 104 -29.88 8.76 9.45
N THR A 105 -30.31 8.72 10.71
CA THR A 105 -30.39 7.63 11.69
C THR A 105 -29.88 6.22 11.33
N GLY A 106 -29.04 5.67 12.21
CA GLY A 106 -28.71 4.25 12.31
C GLY A 106 -27.71 4.00 13.45
N ALA A 107 -28.22 3.63 14.63
CA ALA A 107 -27.43 3.29 15.81
C ALA A 107 -26.73 1.91 15.67
N PRO A 108 -25.69 1.61 16.47
CA PRO A 108 -24.75 0.52 16.25
C PRO A 108 -25.20 -0.77 16.94
N THR A 109 -25.15 -1.90 16.23
CA THR A 109 -25.36 -3.22 16.85
C THR A 109 -24.44 -4.25 16.21
N GLY A 110 -23.67 -4.94 17.05
CA GLY A 110 -23.01 -6.20 16.68
C GLY A 110 -21.51 -6.22 16.91
N SER A 111 -21.11 -6.37 18.18
CA SER A 111 -19.86 -7.01 18.55
C SER A 111 -19.71 -8.35 17.80
N ARG A 112 -18.60 -8.55 17.10
CA ARG A 112 -18.17 -9.89 16.69
C ARG A 112 -16.69 -10.02 16.98
N ALA A 113 -16.46 -10.63 18.14
CA ALA A 113 -15.21 -11.14 18.66
C ALA A 113 -14.33 -11.82 17.61
N ASP A 114 -13.02 -11.70 17.83
CA ASP A 114 -12.00 -12.73 17.65
C ASP A 114 -12.12 -13.63 16.42
N ARG A 115 -11.34 -13.29 15.39
CA ARG A 115 -10.84 -14.32 14.47
C ARG A 115 -9.33 -14.44 14.64
N PRO A 116 -8.82 -15.51 15.28
CA PRO A 116 -7.42 -15.85 15.14
C PRO A 116 -7.18 -16.39 13.72
N VAL A 117 -6.63 -15.56 12.83
CA VAL A 117 -6.06 -16.05 11.56
C VAL A 117 -4.60 -16.39 11.82
N THR A 118 -4.41 -17.49 12.55
CA THR A 118 -3.10 -18.13 12.64
C THR A 118 -3.32 -19.61 12.41
N GLN A 119 -3.30 -20.02 11.14
CA GLN A 119 -3.00 -21.42 10.83
C GLN A 119 -1.91 -21.45 9.77
N ASP A 120 -0.68 -21.50 10.29
CA ASP A 120 0.58 -21.90 9.68
C ASP A 120 0.97 -21.31 8.31
N ARG A 121 1.60 -20.12 8.38
CA ARG A 121 2.35 -19.52 7.27
C ARG A 121 3.48 -20.41 6.75
N ALA A 122 4.03 -21.30 7.58
CA ALA A 122 5.05 -22.26 7.18
C ALA A 122 4.51 -23.28 6.16
N LYS A 123 3.32 -23.83 6.40
CA LYS A 123 2.67 -24.80 5.50
C LYS A 123 2.32 -24.20 4.14
N LEU A 124 1.94 -22.92 4.11
CA LEU A 124 1.63 -22.23 2.86
C LEU A 124 2.88 -22.00 2.00
N LEU A 125 4.05 -21.76 2.62
CA LEU A 125 5.30 -21.56 1.89
C LEU A 125 5.81 -22.87 1.31
N GLU A 126 5.71 -23.97 2.06
CA GLU A 126 6.11 -25.31 1.64
C GLU A 126 5.30 -25.80 0.42
N GLU A 127 3.98 -25.56 0.41
CA GLU A 127 3.09 -25.87 -0.74
C GLU A 127 3.46 -25.05 -2.00
N ILE A 128 3.88 -23.79 -1.83
CA ILE A 128 4.30 -22.93 -2.95
C ILE A 128 5.62 -23.40 -3.55
N GLU A 129 6.57 -23.84 -2.72
CA GLU A 129 7.85 -24.38 -3.17
C GLU A 129 7.67 -25.71 -3.89
N ARG A 130 6.82 -26.60 -3.36
CA ARG A 130 6.49 -27.89 -4.00
C ARG A 130 5.91 -27.70 -5.40
N ARG A 131 4.94 -26.79 -5.55
CA ARG A 131 4.33 -26.44 -6.86
C ARG A 131 5.26 -25.70 -7.82
N ARG A 132 6.40 -25.19 -7.36
CA ARG A 132 7.44 -24.59 -8.21
C ARG A 132 8.44 -25.65 -8.69
N ALA A 133 8.76 -26.62 -7.84
CA ALA A 133 9.60 -27.77 -8.20
C ALA A 133 8.91 -28.67 -9.25
N GLU A 134 7.64 -29.01 -9.03
CA GLU A 134 6.84 -29.82 -9.98
C GLU A 134 6.77 -29.18 -11.38
N ARG A 135 6.65 -27.84 -11.46
CA ARG A 135 6.65 -27.10 -12.73
C ARG A 135 8.02 -26.89 -13.36
N SER A 136 9.12 -27.01 -12.60
CA SER A 136 10.46 -26.96 -13.17
C SER A 136 10.87 -28.29 -13.81
N ASP A 137 10.32 -29.40 -13.33
CA ASP A 137 10.60 -30.73 -13.87
C ASP A 137 9.81 -30.99 -15.16
N GLU A 138 8.54 -30.54 -15.24
CA GLU A 138 7.75 -30.59 -16.49
C GLU A 138 8.39 -29.82 -17.66
N ARG A 139 9.16 -28.76 -17.37
CA ARG A 139 9.92 -28.04 -18.39
C ARG A 139 11.16 -28.78 -18.87
N ARG A 140 11.81 -29.58 -18.01
CA ARG A 140 12.99 -30.39 -18.36
C ARG A 140 12.65 -31.66 -19.14
N GLU A 141 11.42 -32.17 -19.00
CA GLU A 141 10.91 -33.30 -19.78
C GLU A 141 10.63 -32.89 -21.23
N LYS A 142 10.10 -31.68 -21.44
CA LYS A 142 9.65 -31.18 -22.76
C LYS A 142 10.78 -30.74 -23.70
N ASP A 143 11.99 -30.59 -23.19
CA ASP A 143 13.19 -30.25 -23.95
C ASP A 143 13.99 -31.51 -24.39
N ARG A 144 13.44 -32.71 -24.17
CA ARG A 144 14.10 -34.01 -24.42
C ARG A 144 13.54 -34.79 -25.62
N ASP A 145 12.53 -34.24 -26.31
CA ASP A 145 11.95 -34.74 -27.57
C ASP A 145 12.29 -33.84 -28.77
#